data_AF-A0A953ZXZ6-F1
#
_entry.id   AF-A0A953ZXZ6-F1
#
_cell.length_a   1.000
_cell.length_b   1.000
_cell.length_c   1.000
_cell.angle_alpha   90.00
_cell.angle_beta   90.00
_cell.angle_gamma   90.00
#
_symmetry.space_group_name_H-M   'P 1'
#
loop_
_entity.id
_entity.type
_entity.pdbx_description
1 polymer ?
#
loop_
_entity_poly.entity_id
_entity_poly.type
_entity_poly.pdbx_seq_one_letter_code
_entity_poly.pdbx_strand_id
1 'polypeptide(L)'
;MSWTAGQFGVVVVVFAAGGALGALGYRAFGAPSVSPAELTGPPAPSRVEEPVGELATQNKSLRAKVAELEESLRRRQIAEAAVAKAKPTEPSETAAKGFDPLVGDEALKKALAGIDWAKMGGSMLAMRPLLDKIAEALAKGETPPLDALGELQQRNGVLVQMVQALVDAKIPGAGVNGTFSHPAVAANQIGAALQAAGLQLTKAQRETLEQVTRFYSAKDGSLRTVADAREMKLENLLEEVDLKDGFYREAREALTPEQRAALYGEHGAGRTQSDLFGTGVMLGQFAKGVQAKDAPELASAVGKQLRGTLDGLGEAASKQLQGVLDGWASRLPAAYWSDKGDALEGKGMFKTDRVRSALRWQVELTKEILAKVELSPEARRKLLRSQRIFVPLPR
;
A
#
# COMPACT_ATOMS: atom_id res chain seq x y z
N MET A 1 18.29 -10.88 -6.96
CA MET A 1 18.20 -10.57 -5.51
C MET A 1 17.89 -11.85 -4.74
N SER A 2 18.80 -12.32 -3.88
CA SER A 2 18.56 -13.44 -2.97
C SER A 2 17.94 -12.91 -1.68
N TRP A 3 16.70 -13.32 -1.38
CA TRP A 3 16.03 -13.01 -0.13
C TRP A 3 16.53 -13.97 0.94
N THR A 4 17.21 -13.48 1.98
CA THR A 4 17.67 -14.29 3.11
C THR A 4 16.49 -14.65 4.02
N ALA A 5 16.36 -15.94 4.37
CA ALA A 5 15.22 -16.56 5.05
C ALA A 5 14.96 -16.13 6.52
N GLY A 6 15.47 -14.99 6.97
CA GLY A 6 15.40 -14.55 8.37
C GLY A 6 14.38 -13.45 8.70
N GLN A 7 13.55 -13.01 7.73
CA GLN A 7 12.62 -11.87 7.88
C GLN A 7 11.15 -12.21 7.58
N PHE A 8 10.73 -13.46 7.78
CA PHE A 8 9.31 -13.84 7.67
C PHE A 8 8.51 -13.39 8.90
N GLY A 9 8.45 -12.07 9.13
CA GLY A 9 7.29 -11.49 9.79
C GLY A 9 6.12 -11.63 8.82
N VAL A 10 5.07 -12.34 9.23
CA VAL A 10 3.86 -12.63 8.46
C VAL A 10 3.47 -11.46 7.56
N VAL A 11 3.83 -11.53 6.27
CA VAL A 11 3.42 -10.54 5.27
C VAL A 11 1.99 -10.89 4.88
N VAL A 12 1.05 -10.44 5.71
CA VAL A 12 -0.36 -10.42 5.35
C VAL A 12 -0.48 -9.56 4.09
N VAL A 13 -1.22 -10.01 3.08
CA VAL A 13 -1.76 -9.13 2.04
C VAL A 13 -2.69 -8.16 2.77
N VAL A 14 -2.14 -7.10 3.34
CA VAL A 14 -2.92 -6.17 4.16
C VAL A 14 -3.72 -5.30 3.20
N PHE A 15 -4.97 -5.69 2.93
CA PHE A 15 -6.00 -4.68 2.74
C PHE A 15 -6.03 -3.89 4.05
N ALA A 16 -5.67 -2.60 4.01
CA ALA A 16 -5.31 -1.85 5.22
C ALA A 16 -6.48 -1.44 6.11
N ALA A 17 -7.54 -2.25 6.12
CA ALA A 17 -8.39 -2.41 7.29
C ALA A 17 -7.56 -2.73 8.56
N GLY A 18 -6.49 -3.53 8.45
CA GLY A 18 -5.54 -3.77 9.55
C GLY A 18 -4.52 -2.64 9.77
N GLY A 19 -4.20 -1.85 8.74
CA GLY A 19 -3.20 -0.79 8.79
C GLY A 19 -3.70 0.48 9.49
N ALA A 20 -4.99 0.81 9.40
CA ALA A 20 -5.58 1.91 10.15
C ALA A 20 -5.56 1.65 11.67
N LEU A 21 -5.68 0.39 12.11
CA LEU A 21 -5.49 -0.02 13.51
C LEU A 21 -3.99 -0.17 13.88
N GLY A 22 -3.13 -0.60 12.94
CA GLY A 22 -1.70 -0.77 13.18
C GLY A 22 -0.88 0.54 13.22
N ALA A 23 -1.29 1.57 12.48
CA ALA A 23 -0.59 2.86 12.42
C ALA A 23 -0.66 3.69 13.71
N LEU A 24 -1.61 3.39 14.61
CA LEU A 24 -1.66 3.96 15.96
C LEU A 24 -0.65 3.29 16.91
N GLY A 25 -0.29 2.02 16.70
CA GLY A 25 0.66 1.28 17.55
C GLY A 25 2.14 1.47 17.21
N TYR A 26 2.49 1.66 15.93
CA TYR A 26 3.90 1.65 15.49
C TYR A 26 4.68 2.93 15.82
N ARG A 27 4.03 3.99 16.31
CA ARG A 27 4.71 5.25 16.73
C ARG A 27 5.29 5.21 18.15
N ALA A 28 5.15 4.12 18.89
CA ALA A 28 5.52 4.04 20.31
C ALA A 28 6.87 3.33 20.63
N PHE A 29 7.56 2.72 19.66
CA PHE A 29 8.71 1.84 19.92
C PHE A 29 10.00 2.22 19.18
N GLY A 30 10.38 3.50 19.24
CA GLY A 30 11.73 3.95 18.87
C GLY A 30 12.50 4.42 20.11
N ALA A 31 13.05 3.49 20.89
CA ALA A 31 14.01 3.84 21.94
C ALA A 31 15.43 3.86 21.32
N PRO A 32 16.26 4.88 21.55
CA PRO A 32 17.65 4.85 21.12
C PRO A 32 18.45 3.87 21.98
N SER A 33 19.27 3.04 21.34
CA SER A 33 20.27 2.20 21.99
C SER A 33 21.43 3.10 22.48
N VAL A 34 21.64 3.18 23.79
CA VAL A 34 22.83 3.79 24.39
C VAL A 34 23.90 2.70 24.55
N SER A 35 25.09 2.92 23.98
CA SER A 35 26.23 2.01 24.11
C SER A 35 26.99 2.30 25.41
N PRO A 36 27.48 1.29 26.16
CA PRO A 36 28.17 1.49 27.43
C PRO A 36 29.68 1.67 27.21
N ALA A 37 30.15 2.91 27.18
CA ALA A 37 31.57 3.23 27.41
C ALA A 37 31.71 4.67 27.92
N GLU A 38 32.61 4.86 28.88
CA GLU A 38 33.04 6.11 29.54
C GLU A 38 32.23 6.58 30.75
N LEU A 39 32.50 5.92 31.89
CA LEU A 39 32.27 6.45 33.24
C LEU A 39 33.44 7.38 33.63
N THR A 40 33.30 8.67 33.34
CA THR A 40 33.94 9.74 34.14
C THR A 40 32.83 10.57 34.76
N GLY A 41 32.83 10.68 36.09
CA GLY A 41 31.70 11.11 36.89
C GLY A 41 31.15 12.51 36.52
N PRO A 42 29.82 12.69 36.49
CA PRO A 42 29.21 13.98 36.24
C PRO A 42 29.29 14.89 37.50
N PRO A 43 29.37 16.23 37.33
CA PRO A 43 29.15 17.16 38.42
C PRO A 43 27.72 17.03 38.97
N ALA A 44 27.56 17.34 40.26
CA ALA A 44 26.29 17.22 40.98
C ALA A 44 25.13 17.91 40.20
N PRO A 45 23.98 17.24 40.05
CA PRO A 45 22.86 17.80 39.30
C PRO A 45 22.29 19.02 40.05
N SER A 46 22.37 20.18 39.40
CA SER A 46 21.52 21.31 39.73
C SER A 46 20.07 20.85 39.64
N ARG A 47 19.34 20.96 40.75
CA ARG A 47 17.93 20.58 40.90
C ARG A 47 17.08 21.43 39.94
N VAL A 48 16.83 20.90 38.74
CA VAL A 48 15.85 21.47 37.82
C VAL A 48 14.50 21.09 38.40
N GLU A 49 13.83 22.04 39.05
CA GLU A 49 12.43 21.92 39.42
C GLU A 49 11.61 21.95 38.12
N GLU A 50 11.46 20.79 37.47
CA GLU A 50 10.43 20.65 36.45
C GLU A 50 9.07 20.95 37.11
N PRO A 51 8.27 21.87 36.55
CA PRO A 51 7.01 22.26 37.17
C PRO A 51 6.11 21.03 37.26
N VAL A 52 5.72 20.68 38.49
CA VAL A 52 4.85 19.52 38.83
C VAL A 52 3.60 19.42 37.95
N GLY A 53 3.13 20.54 37.39
CA GLY A 53 2.00 20.59 36.43
C GLY A 53 2.27 19.95 35.07
N GLU A 54 3.50 20.00 34.54
CA GLU A 54 3.84 19.38 33.26
C GLU A 54 3.87 17.85 33.38
N LEU A 55 4.46 17.33 34.46
CA LEU A 55 4.46 15.89 34.75
C LEU A 55 3.04 15.34 34.95
N ALA A 56 2.17 16.07 35.63
CA ALA A 56 0.77 15.67 35.79
C ALA A 56 0.02 15.60 34.45
N THR A 57 0.28 16.56 33.55
CA THR A 57 -0.31 16.62 32.20
C THR A 57 0.20 15.48 31.32
N GLN A 58 1.51 15.20 31.37
CA GLN A 58 2.11 14.07 30.65
C GLN A 58 1.57 12.73 31.16
N ASN A 59 1.46 12.55 32.48
CA ASN A 59 0.93 11.31 33.06
C ASN A 59 -0.53 11.07 32.63
N LYS A 60 -1.37 12.12 32.63
CA LYS A 60 -2.74 12.04 32.11
C LYS A 60 -2.78 11.65 30.63
N SER A 61 -1.91 12.24 29.81
CA SER A 61 -1.81 11.90 28.37
C SER A 61 -1.35 10.46 28.16
N LEU A 62 -0.35 9.99 28.92
CA LEU A 62 0.14 8.62 28.85
C LEU A 62 -0.95 7.62 29.25
N ARG A 63 -1.69 7.87 30.33
CA ARG A 63 -2.81 7.01 30.74
C ARG A 63 -3.91 6.93 29.68
N ALA A 64 -4.25 8.05 29.04
CA ALA A 64 -5.20 8.06 27.93
C ALA A 64 -4.71 7.22 26.73
N LYS A 65 -3.42 7.33 26.39
CA LYS A 65 -2.80 6.49 25.33
C LYS A 65 -2.77 5.02 25.70
N VAL A 66 -2.47 4.67 26.95
CA VAL A 66 -2.48 3.28 27.42
C VAL A 66 -3.89 2.69 27.30
N ALA A 67 -4.92 3.42 27.75
CA ALA A 67 -6.32 2.98 27.61
C ALA A 67 -6.74 2.79 26.14
N GLU A 68 -6.33 3.69 25.25
CA GLU A 68 -6.57 3.57 23.80
C GLU A 68 -5.87 2.33 23.20
N LEU A 69 -4.63 2.06 23.62
CA LEU A 69 -3.86 0.89 23.17
C LEU A 69 -4.44 -0.42 23.70
N GLU A 70 -4.87 -0.46 24.97
CA GLU A 70 -5.52 -1.64 25.56
C GLU A 70 -6.84 -1.97 24.86
N GLU A 71 -7.67 -0.95 24.56
CA GLU A 71 -8.90 -1.14 23.80
C GLU A 71 -8.61 -1.60 22.36
N SER A 72 -7.59 -1.06 21.73
CA SER A 72 -7.14 -1.49 20.40
C SER A 72 -6.65 -2.94 20.39
N LEU A 73 -5.87 -3.34 21.40
CA LEU A 73 -5.43 -4.72 21.59
C LEU A 73 -6.60 -5.66 21.84
N ARG A 74 -7.58 -5.26 22.64
CA ARG A 74 -8.78 -6.04 22.91
C ARG A 74 -9.61 -6.26 21.63
N ARG A 75 -9.81 -5.21 20.83
CA ARG A 75 -10.47 -5.31 19.52
C ARG A 75 -9.74 -6.27 18.59
N ARG A 76 -8.41 -6.22 18.56
CA ARG A 76 -7.56 -7.11 17.77
C ARG A 76 -7.70 -8.56 18.23
N GLN A 77 -7.63 -8.83 19.54
CA GLN A 77 -7.80 -10.17 20.08
C GLN A 77 -9.19 -10.73 19.80
N ILE A 78 -10.25 -9.90 19.86
CA ILE A 78 -11.60 -10.30 19.47
C ILE A 78 -11.67 -10.64 17.98
N ALA A 79 -11.07 -9.82 17.12
CA ALA A 79 -11.03 -10.07 15.68
C ALA A 79 -10.23 -11.35 15.35
N GLU A 80 -9.06 -11.54 15.95
CA GLU A 80 -8.22 -12.73 15.79
C GLU A 80 -8.93 -13.99 16.31
N ALA A 81 -9.60 -13.91 17.46
CA ALA A 81 -10.41 -15.00 18.00
C ALA A 81 -11.64 -15.29 17.13
N ALA A 82 -12.27 -14.28 16.53
CA ALA A 82 -13.37 -14.45 15.59
C ALA A 82 -12.89 -15.14 14.31
N VAL A 83 -11.71 -14.77 13.79
CA VAL A 83 -11.08 -15.45 12.64
C VAL A 83 -10.70 -16.88 12.98
N ALA A 84 -10.16 -17.14 14.18
CA ALA A 84 -9.78 -18.48 14.61
C ALA A 84 -10.98 -19.40 14.88
N LYS A 85 -12.11 -18.84 15.36
CA LYS A 85 -13.35 -19.59 15.63
C LYS A 85 -14.23 -19.76 14.40
N ALA A 86 -14.14 -18.86 13.43
CA ALA A 86 -14.80 -19.05 12.16
C ALA A 86 -14.18 -20.28 11.49
N LYS A 87 -14.95 -21.37 11.43
CA LYS A 87 -14.64 -22.42 10.46
C LYS A 87 -14.51 -21.73 9.11
N PRO A 88 -13.47 -22.05 8.30
CA PRO A 88 -13.40 -21.56 6.93
C PRO A 88 -14.78 -21.77 6.33
N THR A 89 -15.48 -20.69 5.99
CA THR A 89 -16.75 -20.84 5.29
C THR A 89 -16.34 -21.52 4.00
N GLU A 90 -16.71 -22.80 3.87
CA GLU A 90 -16.44 -23.52 2.64
C GLU A 90 -17.00 -22.65 1.52
N PRO A 91 -16.17 -22.31 0.52
CA PRO A 91 -16.64 -21.60 -0.65
C PRO A 91 -17.90 -22.33 -1.11
N SER A 92 -18.98 -21.59 -1.36
CA SER A 92 -20.22 -22.19 -1.86
C SER A 92 -19.86 -23.18 -2.96
N GLU A 93 -20.24 -24.46 -2.80
CA GLU A 93 -19.93 -25.56 -3.73
C GLU A 93 -20.49 -25.34 -5.14
N THR A 94 -21.22 -24.25 -5.37
CA THR A 94 -21.55 -23.74 -6.70
C THR A 94 -20.35 -23.11 -7.43
N ALA A 95 -19.14 -23.17 -6.87
CA ALA A 95 -17.90 -22.90 -7.59
C ALA A 95 -17.86 -23.73 -8.87
N ALA A 96 -18.13 -23.06 -9.99
CA ALA A 96 -18.18 -23.66 -11.32
C ALA A 96 -16.88 -24.44 -11.57
N LYS A 97 -16.97 -25.77 -11.59
CA LYS A 97 -15.87 -26.65 -11.98
C LYS A 97 -15.39 -26.22 -13.36
N GLY A 98 -14.09 -25.95 -13.48
CA GLY A 98 -13.42 -25.73 -14.77
C GLY A 98 -13.22 -24.28 -15.22
N PHE A 99 -12.79 -23.37 -14.34
CA PHE A 99 -12.18 -22.12 -14.83
C PHE A 99 -10.96 -22.49 -15.67
N ASP A 100 -11.03 -22.24 -16.97
CA ASP A 100 -9.91 -22.39 -17.88
C ASP A 100 -9.02 -21.13 -17.81
N PRO A 101 -7.80 -21.21 -17.25
CA PRO A 101 -6.93 -20.06 -17.05
C PRO A 101 -6.58 -19.35 -18.35
N LEU A 102 -6.58 -18.02 -18.31
CA LEU A 102 -6.04 -17.18 -19.37
C LEU A 102 -4.51 -17.29 -19.32
N VAL A 103 -3.93 -18.25 -20.04
CA VAL A 103 -2.48 -18.45 -20.10
C VAL A 103 -1.88 -17.44 -21.08
N GLY A 104 -1.67 -16.22 -20.60
CA GLY A 104 -0.99 -15.17 -21.37
C GLY A 104 0.53 -15.20 -21.29
N ASP A 105 1.13 -16.04 -20.45
CA ASP A 105 2.59 -16.10 -20.29
C ASP A 105 3.04 -17.55 -20.06
N GLU A 106 3.68 -18.14 -21.07
CA GLU A 106 4.16 -19.52 -21.02
C GLU A 106 5.21 -19.73 -19.92
N ALA A 107 5.99 -18.69 -19.57
CA ALA A 107 6.97 -18.79 -18.48
C ALA A 107 6.29 -18.95 -17.11
N LEU A 108 5.07 -18.43 -16.96
CA LEU A 108 4.30 -18.47 -15.72
C LEU A 108 3.25 -19.59 -15.69
N LYS A 109 3.00 -20.26 -16.80
CA LYS A 109 1.96 -21.29 -16.95
C LYS A 109 1.95 -22.34 -15.84
N LYS A 110 3.13 -22.88 -15.48
CA LYS A 110 3.25 -23.88 -14.41
C LYS A 110 2.82 -23.32 -13.05
N ALA A 111 3.21 -22.08 -12.76
CA ALA A 111 2.84 -21.41 -11.51
C ALA A 111 1.35 -21.11 -11.46
N LEU A 112 0.80 -20.57 -12.54
CA LEU A 112 -0.62 -20.22 -12.65
C LEU A 112 -1.54 -21.44 -12.63
N ALA A 113 -1.07 -22.60 -13.12
CA ALA A 113 -1.83 -23.86 -13.08
C ALA A 113 -2.01 -24.42 -11.65
N GLY A 114 -1.14 -24.05 -10.71
CA GLY A 114 -1.23 -24.49 -9.31
C GLY A 114 -2.23 -23.70 -8.47
N ILE A 115 -2.85 -22.65 -9.03
CA ILE A 115 -3.74 -21.74 -8.31
C ILE A 115 -5.19 -22.21 -8.46
N ASP A 116 -5.88 -22.28 -7.32
CA ASP A 116 -7.34 -22.48 -7.31
C ASP A 116 -8.04 -21.17 -7.67
N TRP A 117 -8.16 -20.93 -8.97
CA TRP A 117 -8.78 -19.73 -9.51
C TRP A 117 -10.25 -19.61 -9.13
N ALA A 118 -10.99 -20.72 -9.04
CA ALA A 118 -12.39 -20.69 -8.64
C ALA A 118 -12.54 -20.14 -7.20
N LYS A 119 -11.70 -20.62 -6.28
CA LYS A 119 -11.64 -20.13 -4.90
C LYS A 119 -11.16 -18.69 -4.82
N MET A 120 -10.15 -18.31 -5.62
CA MET A 120 -9.65 -16.93 -5.69
C MET A 120 -10.72 -15.97 -6.20
N GLY A 121 -11.33 -16.27 -7.35
CA GLY A 121 -12.38 -15.45 -7.97
C GLY A 121 -13.61 -15.29 -7.07
N GLY A 122 -14.07 -16.37 -6.46
CA GLY A 122 -15.18 -16.32 -5.50
C GLY A 122 -14.85 -15.47 -4.26
N SER A 123 -13.63 -15.58 -3.74
CA SER A 123 -13.19 -14.74 -2.61
C SER A 123 -13.10 -13.27 -2.98
N MET A 124 -12.51 -12.93 -4.13
CA MET A 124 -12.42 -11.54 -4.60
C MET A 124 -13.80 -10.93 -4.84
N LEU A 125 -14.72 -11.68 -5.47
CA LEU A 125 -16.10 -11.23 -5.69
C LEU A 125 -16.82 -10.96 -4.37
N ALA A 126 -16.67 -11.85 -3.38
CA ALA A 126 -17.27 -11.69 -2.05
C ALA A 126 -16.67 -10.52 -1.26
N MET A 127 -15.40 -10.16 -1.50
CA MET A 127 -14.75 -9.03 -0.83
C MET A 127 -15.29 -7.67 -1.29
N ARG A 128 -15.77 -7.54 -2.52
CA ARG A 128 -16.28 -6.28 -3.07
C ARG A 128 -17.36 -5.62 -2.19
N PRO A 129 -18.51 -6.26 -1.90
CA PRO A 129 -19.53 -5.65 -1.05
C PRO A 129 -19.06 -5.35 0.38
N LEU A 130 -18.09 -6.13 0.90
CA LEU A 130 -17.49 -5.87 2.22
C LEU A 130 -16.66 -4.59 2.20
N LEU A 131 -15.84 -4.40 1.15
CA LEU A 131 -15.03 -3.21 0.95
C LEU A 131 -15.90 -1.96 0.74
N ASP A 132 -17.01 -2.07 0.01
CA ASP A 132 -17.97 -0.98 -0.15
C ASP A 132 -18.63 -0.62 1.19
N LYS A 133 -19.08 -1.62 1.98
CA LYS A 133 -19.65 -1.39 3.33
C LYS A 133 -18.65 -0.71 4.28
N ILE A 134 -17.38 -1.10 4.22
CA ILE A 134 -16.30 -0.49 5.01
C ILE A 134 -16.04 0.95 4.54
N ALA A 135 -15.94 1.17 3.22
CA ALA A 135 -15.74 2.50 2.65
C ALA A 135 -16.91 3.44 3.00
N GLU A 136 -18.15 2.98 2.90
CA GLU A 136 -19.31 3.78 3.24
C GLU A 136 -19.30 4.22 4.72
N ALA A 137 -19.03 3.28 5.65
CA ALA A 137 -18.92 3.60 7.08
C ALA A 137 -17.80 4.62 7.35
N LEU A 138 -16.61 4.41 6.77
CA LEU A 138 -15.49 5.34 6.95
C LEU A 138 -15.77 6.72 6.36
N ALA A 139 -16.48 6.79 5.23
CA ALA A 139 -16.89 8.06 4.62
C ALA A 139 -17.85 8.86 5.52
N LYS A 140 -18.71 8.16 6.27
CA LYS A 140 -19.60 8.73 7.29
C LYS A 140 -18.91 9.05 8.62
N GLY A 141 -17.62 8.75 8.76
CA GLY A 141 -16.88 8.90 10.02
C GLY A 141 -17.23 7.83 11.06
N GLU A 142 -17.92 6.77 10.65
CA GLU A 142 -18.34 5.66 11.51
C GLU A 142 -17.22 4.63 11.66
N THR A 143 -17.33 3.78 12.68
CA THR A 143 -16.44 2.62 12.82
C THR A 143 -16.89 1.55 11.83
N PRO A 144 -15.97 0.94 11.05
CA PRO A 144 -16.36 -0.13 10.13
C PRO A 144 -17.03 -1.29 10.87
N PRO A 145 -18.06 -1.90 10.28
CA PRO A 145 -18.76 -3.04 10.88
C PRO A 145 -17.80 -4.21 11.15
N LEU A 146 -17.77 -4.70 12.39
CA LEU A 146 -16.83 -5.75 12.82
C LEU A 146 -17.05 -7.09 12.09
N ASP A 147 -18.30 -7.39 11.76
CA ASP A 147 -18.69 -8.55 10.94
C ASP A 147 -18.04 -8.48 9.54
N ALA A 148 -18.11 -7.30 8.91
CA ALA A 148 -17.54 -7.06 7.59
C ALA A 148 -16.01 -7.13 7.60
N LEU A 149 -15.38 -6.58 8.63
CA LEU A 149 -13.93 -6.70 8.84
C LEU A 149 -13.49 -8.15 9.04
N GLY A 150 -14.23 -8.91 9.86
CA GLY A 150 -13.96 -10.32 10.11
C GLY A 150 -14.08 -11.17 8.85
N GLU A 151 -15.14 -10.97 8.07
CA GLU A 151 -15.32 -11.68 6.80
C GLU A 151 -14.27 -11.26 5.76
N LEU A 152 -13.96 -9.97 5.64
CA LEU A 152 -12.92 -9.47 4.73
C LEU A 152 -11.57 -10.15 5.01
N GLN A 153 -11.22 -10.28 6.29
CA GLN A 153 -9.98 -10.94 6.69
C GLN A 153 -9.96 -12.44 6.34
N GLN A 154 -11.10 -13.14 6.48
CA GLN A 154 -11.21 -14.55 6.08
C GLN A 154 -11.03 -14.72 4.56
N ARG A 155 -11.70 -13.88 3.76
CA ARG A 155 -11.58 -13.91 2.29
C ARG A 155 -10.16 -13.55 1.86
N ASN A 156 -9.54 -12.57 2.49
CA ASN A 156 -8.15 -12.21 2.24
C ASN A 156 -7.16 -13.34 2.60
N GLY A 157 -7.45 -14.13 3.64
CA GLY A 157 -6.67 -15.32 3.98
C GLY A 157 -6.57 -16.33 2.83
N VAL A 158 -7.63 -16.45 2.01
CA VAL A 158 -7.59 -17.27 0.78
C VAL A 158 -6.61 -16.68 -0.24
N LEU A 159 -6.62 -15.36 -0.43
CA LEU A 159 -5.71 -14.70 -1.37
C LEU A 159 -4.25 -14.87 -0.95
N VAL A 160 -3.96 -14.73 0.35
CA VAL A 160 -2.61 -14.93 0.91
C VAL A 160 -2.09 -16.34 0.64
N GLN A 161 -2.92 -17.37 0.79
CA GLN A 161 -2.52 -18.76 0.49
C GLN A 161 -2.08 -18.93 -0.97
N MET A 162 -2.80 -18.29 -1.89
CA MET A 162 -2.50 -18.38 -3.32
C MET A 162 -1.29 -17.53 -3.72
N VAL A 163 -1.08 -16.41 -3.03
CA VAL A 163 0.09 -15.55 -3.22
C VAL A 163 1.40 -16.29 -2.95
N GLN A 164 1.43 -17.24 -2.01
CA GLN A 164 2.64 -18.03 -1.76
C GLN A 164 3.12 -18.76 -3.03
N ALA A 165 2.19 -19.34 -3.81
CA ALA A 165 2.53 -19.99 -5.07
C ALA A 165 3.11 -18.98 -6.10
N LEU A 166 2.59 -17.74 -6.12
CA LEU A 166 3.11 -16.67 -6.98
C LEU A 166 4.53 -16.24 -6.58
N VAL A 167 4.79 -16.16 -5.27
CA VAL A 167 6.10 -15.83 -4.70
C VAL A 167 7.10 -16.94 -4.98
N ASP A 168 6.72 -18.21 -4.80
CA ASP A 168 7.57 -19.37 -5.08
C ASP A 168 7.93 -19.44 -6.57
N ALA A 169 7.00 -19.05 -7.43
CA ALA A 169 7.22 -18.88 -8.86
C ALA A 169 8.05 -17.65 -9.24
N LYS A 170 8.44 -16.81 -8.26
CA LYS A 170 9.21 -15.59 -8.44
C LYS A 170 8.56 -14.63 -9.43
N ILE A 171 7.24 -14.54 -9.42
CA ILE A 171 6.52 -13.58 -10.27
C ILE A 171 6.93 -12.17 -9.84
N PRO A 172 7.44 -11.35 -10.78
CA PRO A 172 8.01 -10.05 -10.44
C PRO A 172 6.94 -9.06 -9.96
N GLY A 173 7.38 -8.10 -9.14
CA GLY A 173 6.49 -7.07 -8.59
C GLY A 173 7.11 -6.25 -7.47
N ALA A 174 6.64 -5.01 -7.31
CA ALA A 174 6.92 -4.18 -6.14
C ALA A 174 6.23 -4.74 -4.88
N GLY A 175 6.94 -5.65 -4.20
CA GLY A 175 6.41 -6.38 -3.05
C GLY A 175 5.29 -7.34 -3.44
N VAL A 176 4.60 -7.89 -2.43
CA VAL A 176 3.58 -8.93 -2.62
C VAL A 176 2.40 -8.43 -3.46
N ASN A 177 1.93 -7.20 -3.22
CA ASN A 177 0.84 -6.61 -3.99
C ASN A 177 1.27 -6.29 -5.43
N GLY A 178 2.56 -6.07 -5.67
CA GLY A 178 3.12 -5.99 -7.01
C GLY A 178 3.02 -7.32 -7.75
N THR A 179 3.40 -8.42 -7.11
CA THR A 179 3.25 -9.77 -7.68
C THR A 179 1.78 -10.11 -7.95
N PHE A 180 0.89 -9.78 -7.01
CA PHE A 180 -0.55 -10.02 -7.15
C PHE A 180 -1.20 -9.23 -8.29
N SER A 181 -0.64 -8.07 -8.63
CA SER A 181 -1.11 -7.19 -9.73
C SER A 181 -0.33 -7.39 -11.04
N HIS A 182 0.46 -8.47 -11.16
CA HIS A 182 1.13 -8.81 -12.41
C HIS A 182 0.06 -9.09 -13.50
N PRO A 183 0.23 -8.62 -14.76
CA PRO A 183 -0.78 -8.76 -15.82
C PRO A 183 -1.35 -10.18 -15.98
N ALA A 184 -0.49 -11.20 -16.00
CA ALA A 184 -0.92 -12.60 -16.11
C ALA A 184 -1.73 -13.08 -14.90
N VAL A 185 -1.44 -12.60 -13.70
CA VAL A 185 -2.19 -12.93 -12.50
C VAL A 185 -3.53 -12.20 -12.51
N ALA A 186 -3.50 -10.89 -12.79
CA ALA A 186 -4.67 -10.03 -12.81
C ALA A 186 -5.71 -10.43 -13.87
N ALA A 187 -5.28 -10.87 -15.06
CA ALA A 187 -6.21 -11.36 -16.09
C ALA A 187 -6.97 -12.61 -15.61
N ASN A 188 -6.27 -13.55 -14.97
CA ASN A 188 -6.90 -14.74 -14.39
C ASN A 188 -7.84 -14.40 -13.23
N GLN A 189 -7.47 -13.44 -12.38
CA GLN A 189 -8.34 -12.92 -11.33
C GLN A 189 -9.64 -12.32 -11.89
N ILE A 190 -9.54 -11.49 -12.93
CA ILE A 190 -10.69 -10.89 -13.63
C ILE A 190 -11.60 -12.00 -14.16
N GLY A 191 -11.06 -12.93 -14.94
CA GLY A 191 -11.83 -14.03 -15.52
C GLY A 191 -12.51 -14.91 -14.46
N ALA A 192 -11.79 -15.23 -13.38
CA ALA A 192 -12.31 -16.09 -12.32
C ALA A 192 -13.39 -15.39 -11.47
N ALA A 193 -13.21 -14.11 -11.16
CA ALA A 193 -14.22 -13.32 -10.44
C ALA A 193 -15.49 -13.15 -11.27
N LEU A 194 -15.37 -12.92 -12.57
CA LEU A 194 -16.51 -12.87 -13.50
C LEU A 194 -17.22 -14.21 -13.63
N GLN A 195 -16.49 -15.33 -13.70
CA GLN A 195 -17.08 -16.66 -13.68
C GLN A 195 -17.85 -16.91 -12.38
N ALA A 196 -17.29 -16.54 -11.23
CA ALA A 196 -17.97 -16.63 -9.94
C ALA A 196 -19.24 -15.77 -9.88
N ALA A 197 -19.30 -14.67 -10.63
CA ALA A 197 -20.48 -13.83 -10.78
C ALA A 197 -21.50 -14.35 -11.81
N GLY A 198 -21.23 -15.48 -12.49
CA GLY A 198 -22.06 -15.99 -13.58
C GLY A 198 -21.92 -15.20 -14.90
N LEU A 199 -20.96 -14.28 -15.00
CA LEU A 199 -20.75 -13.36 -16.11
C LEU A 199 -19.53 -13.74 -16.95
N GLN A 200 -19.51 -14.99 -17.43
CA GLN A 200 -18.37 -15.55 -18.14
C GLN A 200 -17.90 -14.67 -19.30
N LEU A 201 -16.58 -14.60 -19.49
CA LEU A 201 -15.98 -13.94 -20.64
C LEU A 201 -16.41 -14.65 -21.92
N THR A 202 -16.87 -13.91 -22.92
CA THR A 202 -17.08 -14.45 -24.27
C THR A 202 -15.74 -14.87 -24.88
N LYS A 203 -15.77 -15.69 -25.94
CA LYS A 203 -14.56 -16.10 -26.67
C LYS A 203 -13.72 -14.90 -27.12
N ALA A 204 -14.35 -13.88 -27.71
CA ALA A 204 -13.67 -12.67 -28.15
C ALA A 204 -13.03 -11.89 -26.99
N GLN A 205 -13.71 -11.81 -25.84
CA GLN A 205 -13.16 -11.15 -24.66
C GLN A 205 -11.95 -11.90 -24.08
N ARG A 206 -12.02 -13.24 -24.03
CA ARG A 206 -10.89 -14.08 -23.63
C ARG A 206 -9.68 -13.86 -24.53
N GLU A 207 -9.87 -13.91 -25.85
CA GLU A 207 -8.80 -13.67 -26.84
C GLU A 207 -8.18 -12.28 -26.68
N THR A 208 -9.00 -11.23 -26.51
CA THR A 208 -8.50 -9.86 -26.25
C THR A 208 -7.71 -9.79 -24.94
N LEU A 209 -8.23 -10.34 -23.85
CA LEU A 209 -7.53 -10.32 -22.56
C LEU A 209 -6.21 -11.10 -22.60
N GLU A 210 -6.13 -12.22 -23.31
CA GLU A 210 -4.88 -12.95 -23.51
C GLU A 210 -3.85 -12.14 -24.29
N GLN A 211 -4.27 -11.42 -25.33
CA GLN A 211 -3.38 -10.56 -26.12
C GLN A 211 -2.84 -9.39 -25.28
N VAL A 212 -3.73 -8.69 -24.56
CA VAL A 212 -3.35 -7.61 -23.64
C VAL A 212 -2.40 -8.13 -22.55
N THR A 213 -2.71 -9.31 -21.99
CA THR A 213 -1.84 -9.97 -20.99
C THR A 213 -0.45 -10.25 -21.54
N ARG A 214 -0.35 -10.90 -22.71
CA ARG A 214 0.94 -11.20 -23.37
C ARG A 214 1.78 -9.95 -23.57
N PHE A 215 1.15 -8.89 -24.07
CA PHE A 215 1.82 -7.61 -24.33
C PHE A 215 2.37 -6.97 -23.05
N TYR A 216 1.55 -6.86 -22.00
CA TYR A 216 1.98 -6.22 -20.76
C TYR A 216 2.92 -7.09 -19.92
N SER A 217 2.80 -8.42 -19.96
CA SER A 217 3.78 -9.33 -19.33
C SER A 217 5.15 -9.25 -19.99
N ALA A 218 5.22 -9.18 -21.32
CA ALA A 218 6.49 -8.97 -22.02
C ALA A 218 7.13 -7.61 -21.68
N LYS A 219 6.30 -6.56 -21.56
CA LYS A 219 6.76 -5.24 -21.09
C LYS A 219 7.26 -5.28 -19.64
N ASP A 220 6.60 -5.98 -18.73
CA ASP A 220 7.05 -6.07 -17.33
C ASP A 220 8.39 -6.81 -17.27
N GLY A 221 8.57 -7.92 -18.01
CA GLY A 221 9.85 -8.60 -18.11
C GLY A 221 10.99 -7.70 -18.62
N SER A 222 10.70 -6.87 -19.63
CA SER A 222 11.65 -5.86 -20.13
C SER A 222 11.98 -4.80 -19.08
N LEU A 223 10.95 -4.32 -18.37
CA LEU A 223 11.09 -3.36 -17.28
C LEU A 223 11.99 -3.91 -16.16
N ARG A 224 11.87 -5.19 -15.79
CA ARG A 224 12.71 -5.80 -14.73
C ARG A 224 14.18 -5.85 -15.09
N THR A 225 14.50 -6.12 -16.36
CA THR A 225 15.88 -6.14 -16.85
C THR A 225 16.55 -4.78 -16.65
N VAL A 226 15.81 -3.69 -16.87
CA VAL A 226 16.30 -2.31 -16.67
C VAL A 226 16.26 -1.91 -15.19
N ALA A 227 15.21 -2.28 -14.46
CA ALA A 227 14.99 -1.90 -13.07
C ALA A 227 16.07 -2.43 -12.12
N ASP A 228 16.68 -3.58 -12.42
CA ASP A 228 17.79 -4.13 -11.66
C ASP A 228 19.07 -3.30 -11.79
N ALA A 229 19.23 -2.56 -12.89
CA ALA A 229 20.34 -1.62 -13.09
C ALA A 229 20.08 -0.23 -12.47
N ARG A 230 18.83 0.12 -12.16
CA ARG A 230 18.47 1.43 -11.60
C ARG A 230 18.56 1.46 -10.09
N GLU A 231 19.22 2.49 -9.56
CA GLU A 231 19.36 2.68 -8.11
C GLU A 231 18.06 3.20 -7.46
N MET A 232 17.29 4.05 -8.15
CA MET A 232 16.14 4.76 -7.57
C MET A 232 14.88 3.90 -7.57
N LYS A 233 14.46 3.42 -6.39
CA LYS A 233 13.31 2.51 -6.25
C LYS A 233 11.96 3.17 -6.50
N LEU A 234 11.81 4.48 -6.28
CA LEU A 234 10.58 5.21 -6.65
C LEU A 234 10.37 5.28 -8.17
N GLU A 235 11.46 5.43 -8.94
CA GLU A 235 11.36 5.48 -10.41
C GLU A 235 10.95 4.11 -10.97
N ASN A 236 11.54 3.03 -10.46
CA ASN A 236 11.11 1.67 -10.80
C ASN A 236 9.64 1.42 -10.45
N LEU A 237 9.18 1.91 -9.28
CA LEU A 237 7.79 1.79 -8.86
C LEU A 237 6.85 2.58 -9.79
N LEU A 238 7.23 3.78 -10.22
CA LEU A 238 6.43 4.60 -11.13
C LEU A 238 6.23 3.91 -12.48
N GLU A 239 7.29 3.37 -13.07
CA GLU A 239 7.20 2.67 -14.35
C GLU A 239 6.34 1.40 -14.25
N GLU A 240 6.45 0.67 -13.14
CA GLU A 240 5.59 -0.50 -12.87
C GLU A 240 4.11 -0.10 -12.74
N VAL A 241 3.82 1.01 -12.06
CA VAL A 241 2.46 1.56 -11.93
C VAL A 241 1.90 1.95 -13.30
N ASP A 242 2.64 2.72 -14.09
CA ASP A 242 2.19 3.20 -15.39
C ASP A 242 1.95 2.03 -16.36
N LEU A 243 2.79 0.98 -16.31
CA LEU A 243 2.60 -0.25 -17.06
C LEU A 243 1.30 -0.96 -16.66
N LYS A 244 1.09 -1.18 -15.37
CA LYS A 244 -0.07 -1.92 -14.86
C LYS A 244 -1.38 -1.15 -15.03
N ASP A 245 -1.36 0.18 -14.89
CA ASP A 245 -2.51 1.02 -15.20
C ASP A 245 -2.91 0.88 -16.68
N GLY A 246 -1.94 0.82 -17.59
CA GLY A 246 -2.17 0.53 -19.00
C GLY A 246 -2.89 -0.81 -19.20
N PHE A 247 -2.39 -1.87 -18.56
CA PHE A 247 -3.01 -3.19 -18.57
C PHE A 247 -4.46 -3.14 -18.05
N TYR A 248 -4.69 -2.60 -16.85
CA TYR A 248 -6.03 -2.58 -16.24
C TYR A 248 -7.03 -1.76 -17.05
N ARG A 249 -6.59 -0.65 -17.68
CA ARG A 249 -7.43 0.14 -18.58
C ARG A 249 -7.89 -0.68 -19.78
N GLU A 250 -6.95 -1.28 -20.52
CA GLU A 250 -7.29 -2.08 -21.71
C GLU A 250 -8.09 -3.33 -21.36
N ALA A 251 -7.75 -4.00 -20.25
CA ALA A 251 -8.51 -5.14 -19.75
C ALA A 251 -9.96 -4.75 -19.39
N ARG A 252 -10.17 -3.58 -18.77
CA ARG A 252 -11.50 -3.04 -18.44
C ARG A 252 -12.30 -2.65 -19.68
N GLU A 253 -11.65 -2.15 -20.72
CA GLU A 253 -12.29 -1.80 -22.00
C GLU A 253 -12.83 -3.04 -22.73
N ALA A 254 -12.19 -4.20 -22.56
CA ALA A 254 -12.68 -5.47 -23.12
C ALA A 254 -13.97 -6.00 -22.46
N LEU A 255 -14.35 -5.48 -21.29
CA LEU A 255 -15.51 -5.96 -20.53
C LEU A 255 -16.81 -5.23 -20.88
N THR A 256 -17.94 -5.90 -20.73
CA THR A 256 -19.26 -5.25 -20.82
C THR A 256 -19.50 -4.33 -19.62
N PRO A 257 -20.45 -3.37 -19.69
CA PRO A 257 -20.83 -2.56 -18.53
C PRO A 257 -21.23 -3.40 -17.31
N GLU A 258 -21.97 -4.49 -17.52
CA GLU A 258 -22.41 -5.41 -16.46
C GLU A 258 -21.23 -6.13 -15.80
N GLN A 259 -20.31 -6.67 -16.59
CA GLN A 259 -19.07 -7.28 -16.08
C GLN A 259 -18.22 -6.27 -15.30
N ARG A 260 -18.13 -5.01 -15.77
CA ARG A 260 -17.45 -3.96 -15.01
C ARG A 260 -18.15 -3.69 -13.68
N ALA A 261 -19.47 -3.54 -13.67
CA ALA A 261 -20.22 -3.34 -12.43
C ALA A 261 -20.03 -4.52 -11.45
N ALA A 262 -19.86 -5.75 -11.95
CA ALA A 262 -19.58 -6.92 -11.11
C ALA A 262 -18.20 -6.86 -10.40
N LEU A 263 -17.19 -6.23 -11.01
CA LEU A 263 -15.83 -6.19 -10.45
C LEU A 263 -15.54 -4.92 -9.64
N TYR A 264 -16.05 -3.77 -10.07
CA TYR A 264 -15.72 -2.47 -9.50
C TYR A 264 -16.87 -1.98 -8.62
N GLY A 265 -16.63 -1.92 -7.31
CA GLY A 265 -17.58 -1.39 -6.33
C GLY A 265 -17.79 0.12 -6.46
N GLU A 266 -18.97 0.61 -6.09
CA GLU A 266 -19.34 2.03 -6.25
C GLU A 266 -18.46 2.95 -5.39
N HIS A 267 -18.11 2.51 -4.18
CA HIS A 267 -17.34 3.31 -3.22
C HIS A 267 -15.85 2.94 -3.21
N GLY A 268 -15.53 1.69 -3.55
CA GLY A 268 -14.17 1.17 -3.52
C GLY A 268 -13.35 1.38 -4.80
N ALA A 269 -13.99 1.55 -5.96
CA ALA A 269 -13.27 1.67 -7.24
C ALA A 269 -12.39 2.92 -7.32
N GLY A 270 -11.23 2.79 -7.95
CA GLY A 270 -10.27 3.89 -8.10
C GLY A 270 -9.58 4.31 -6.79
N ARG A 271 -9.71 3.54 -5.71
CA ARG A 271 -9.04 3.82 -4.43
C ARG A 271 -8.02 2.77 -4.05
N THR A 272 -6.97 3.23 -3.37
CA THR A 272 -6.01 2.32 -2.74
C THR A 272 -6.70 1.45 -1.70
N GLN A 273 -6.31 0.19 -1.61
CA GLN A 273 -6.81 -0.80 -0.62
C GLN A 273 -8.27 -1.25 -0.80
N SER A 274 -9.03 -0.75 -1.76
CA SER A 274 -10.38 -1.25 -2.04
C SER A 274 -10.62 -1.65 -3.49
N ASP A 275 -9.89 -1.06 -4.43
CA ASP A 275 -9.97 -1.48 -5.82
C ASP A 275 -9.09 -2.70 -6.08
N LEU A 276 -9.69 -3.89 -6.05
CA LEU A 276 -9.01 -5.17 -6.28
C LEU A 276 -8.48 -5.34 -7.71
N PHE A 277 -9.01 -4.57 -8.66
CA PHE A 277 -8.75 -4.71 -10.09
C PHE A 277 -8.09 -3.45 -10.65
N GLY A 278 -7.15 -2.89 -9.87
CA GLY A 278 -6.33 -1.75 -10.25
C GLY A 278 -5.01 -1.70 -9.47
N THR A 279 -4.16 -0.73 -9.80
CA THR A 279 -2.87 -0.52 -9.11
C THR A 279 -3.01 0.02 -7.69
N GLY A 280 -4.23 0.36 -7.26
CA GLY A 280 -4.52 0.88 -5.92
C GLY A 280 -4.06 -0.04 -4.79
N VAL A 281 -4.22 -1.37 -4.91
CA VAL A 281 -3.73 -2.33 -3.89
C VAL A 281 -2.21 -2.30 -3.78
N MET A 282 -1.52 -2.19 -4.91
CA MET A 282 -0.06 -2.10 -4.95
C MET A 282 0.45 -0.78 -4.38
N LEU A 283 -0.17 0.34 -4.75
CA LEU A 283 0.22 1.67 -4.30
C LEU A 283 -0.09 1.93 -2.82
N GLY A 284 -1.15 1.32 -2.29
CA GLY A 284 -1.60 1.52 -0.91
C GLY A 284 -0.55 1.23 0.16
N GLN A 285 0.36 0.27 -0.07
CA GLN A 285 1.45 -0.07 0.88
C GLN A 285 2.56 0.99 0.93
N PHE A 286 2.68 1.81 -0.12
CA PHE A 286 3.71 2.84 -0.25
C PHE A 286 3.20 4.24 0.10
N ALA A 287 1.88 4.45 -0.02
CA ALA A 287 1.23 5.74 0.21
C ALA A 287 1.27 6.19 1.68
N LYS A 288 1.57 7.47 1.90
CA LYS A 288 1.49 8.15 3.20
C LYS A 288 0.87 9.53 3.01
N GLY A 289 -0.30 9.72 3.60
CA GLY A 289 -0.95 11.03 3.64
C GLY A 289 -0.11 12.06 4.41
N VAL A 290 0.03 13.25 3.84
CA VAL A 290 0.67 14.40 4.47
C VAL A 290 -0.34 15.53 4.53
N GLN A 291 -0.80 15.83 5.74
CA GLN A 291 -1.74 16.90 6.03
C GLN A 291 -1.02 18.24 5.90
N ALA A 292 -1.48 19.10 4.98
CA ALA A 292 -0.90 20.42 4.74
C ALA A 292 -1.94 21.31 4.05
N LYS A 293 -2.12 22.56 4.49
CA LYS A 293 -3.09 23.47 3.88
C LYS A 293 -2.58 24.15 2.60
N ASP A 294 -1.26 24.21 2.43
CA ASP A 294 -0.58 24.91 1.35
C ASP A 294 0.80 24.30 1.06
N ALA A 295 1.46 24.82 0.03
CA ALA A 295 2.78 24.37 -0.39
C ALA A 295 3.86 24.52 0.70
N PRO A 296 4.00 25.66 1.40
CA PRO A 296 4.95 25.78 2.52
C PRO A 296 4.75 24.75 3.63
N GLU A 297 3.50 24.49 4.04
CA GLU A 297 3.22 23.47 5.06
C GLU A 297 3.57 22.07 4.58
N LEU A 298 3.32 21.75 3.31
CA LEU A 298 3.70 20.45 2.74
C LEU A 298 5.22 20.29 2.72
N ALA A 299 5.95 21.30 2.24
CA ALA A 299 7.41 21.29 2.19
C ALA A 299 8.01 21.07 3.60
N SER A 300 7.49 21.78 4.61
CA SER A 300 7.89 21.60 6.01
C SER A 300 7.58 20.19 6.53
N ALA A 301 6.38 19.68 6.29
CA ALA A 301 5.95 18.36 6.76
C ALA A 301 6.74 17.22 6.12
N VAL A 302 6.97 17.28 4.81
CA VAL A 302 7.81 16.30 4.08
C VAL A 302 9.26 16.44 4.51
N GLY A 303 9.78 17.66 4.65
CA GLY A 303 11.15 17.92 5.12
C GLY A 303 11.43 17.35 6.50
N LYS A 304 10.47 17.47 7.43
CA LYS A 304 10.56 16.82 8.75
C LYS A 304 10.70 15.29 8.63
N GLN A 305 9.93 14.66 7.74
CA GLN A 305 10.00 13.21 7.55
C GLN A 305 11.28 12.76 6.86
N LEU A 306 11.75 13.51 5.85
CA LEU A 306 13.00 13.23 5.18
C LEU A 306 14.19 13.42 6.10
N ARG A 307 14.26 14.48 6.92
CA ARG A 307 15.34 14.65 7.92
C ARG A 307 15.42 13.50 8.93
N GLY A 308 14.27 12.96 9.34
CA GLY A 308 14.24 11.77 10.20
C GLY A 308 14.53 10.44 9.48
N THR A 309 14.65 10.44 8.15
CA THR A 309 15.04 9.27 7.35
C THR A 309 16.48 9.37 6.88
N LEU A 310 16.92 10.58 6.52
CA LEU A 310 18.25 10.93 6.06
C LEU A 310 19.09 11.38 7.25
N ASP A 311 19.29 10.50 8.23
CA ASP A 311 20.03 10.86 9.46
C ASP A 311 21.41 11.47 9.15
N GLY A 312 21.87 12.37 10.01
CA GLY A 312 23.21 12.97 9.90
C GLY A 312 23.36 14.08 8.86
N LEU A 313 22.26 14.70 8.40
CA LEU A 313 22.36 15.93 7.62
C LEU A 313 22.90 17.08 8.49
N GLY A 314 24.02 17.67 8.06
CA GLY A 314 24.52 18.92 8.64
C GLY A 314 23.57 20.09 8.37
N GLU A 315 23.86 21.24 8.98
CA GLU A 315 23.04 22.45 8.86
C GLU A 315 22.94 22.93 7.40
N ALA A 316 24.06 22.96 6.68
CA ALA A 316 24.11 23.36 5.27
C ALA A 316 23.23 22.45 4.38
N ALA A 317 23.39 21.14 4.49
CA ALA A 317 22.59 20.17 3.73
C ALA A 317 21.10 20.23 4.12
N SER A 318 20.78 20.47 5.39
CA SER A 318 19.41 20.67 5.86
C SER A 318 18.76 21.92 5.25
N LYS A 319 19.51 23.01 5.10
CA LYS A 319 19.05 24.24 4.43
C LYS A 319 18.86 24.04 2.93
N GLN A 320 19.80 23.36 2.26
CA GLN A 320 19.66 22.98 0.84
C GLN A 320 18.42 22.12 0.62
N LEU A 321 18.21 21.10 1.45
CA LEU A 321 17.04 20.23 1.40
C LEU A 321 15.74 21.03 1.53
N GLN A 322 15.67 21.97 2.49
CA GLN A 322 14.47 22.81 2.64
C GLN A 322 14.21 23.66 1.39
N GLY A 323 15.25 24.30 0.82
CA GLY A 323 15.09 25.08 -0.41
C GLY A 323 14.62 24.25 -1.61
N VAL A 324 15.09 23.01 -1.74
CA VAL A 324 14.59 22.06 -2.76
C VAL A 324 13.12 21.72 -2.52
N LEU A 325 12.73 21.47 -1.27
CA LEU A 325 11.34 21.15 -0.91
C LEU A 325 10.38 22.31 -1.15
N ASP A 326 10.78 23.54 -0.82
CA ASP A 326 9.98 24.74 -1.05
C ASP A 326 9.75 24.97 -2.56
N GLY A 327 10.82 24.82 -3.35
CA GLY A 327 10.75 24.90 -4.82
C GLY A 327 9.92 23.78 -5.44
N TRP A 328 9.99 22.56 -4.91
CA TRP A 328 9.15 21.45 -5.35
C TRP A 328 7.68 21.66 -5.03
N ALA A 329 7.35 21.99 -3.78
CA ALA A 329 5.97 22.13 -3.33
C ALA A 329 5.25 23.28 -4.04
N SER A 330 5.95 24.39 -4.33
CA SER A 330 5.39 25.53 -5.07
C SER A 330 5.09 25.24 -6.54
N ARG A 331 5.69 24.20 -7.14
CA ARG A 331 5.41 23.76 -8.52
C ARG A 331 4.30 22.71 -8.63
N LEU A 332 3.80 22.19 -7.50
CA LEU A 332 2.70 21.23 -7.53
C LEU A 332 1.45 21.87 -8.16
N PRO A 333 0.67 21.12 -8.95
CA PRO A 333 -0.56 21.63 -9.56
C PRO A 333 -1.52 22.22 -8.53
N ALA A 334 -2.16 23.35 -8.86
CA ALA A 334 -3.13 24.00 -7.98
C ALA A 334 -4.26 23.07 -7.51
N ALA A 335 -4.59 22.06 -8.33
CA ALA A 335 -5.54 21.00 -8.02
C ALA A 335 -5.22 20.25 -6.71
N TYR A 336 -3.94 20.13 -6.32
CA TYR A 336 -3.58 19.52 -5.04
C TYR A 336 -4.09 20.27 -3.82
N TRP A 337 -4.39 21.56 -3.97
CA TRP A 337 -4.85 22.43 -2.89
C TRP A 337 -6.35 22.69 -2.98
N SER A 338 -6.91 22.76 -4.19
CA SER A 338 -8.35 22.92 -4.39
C SER A 338 -9.13 21.62 -4.13
N ASP A 339 -8.56 20.48 -4.51
CA ASP A 339 -9.22 19.19 -4.38
C ASP A 339 -8.95 18.64 -2.99
N LYS A 340 -9.86 18.97 -2.06
CA LYS A 340 -9.78 18.50 -0.68
C LYS A 340 -9.69 16.98 -0.60
N GLY A 341 -8.88 16.50 0.35
CA GLY A 341 -8.90 15.08 0.70
C GLY A 341 -10.27 14.73 1.29
N ASP A 342 -10.89 13.65 0.81
CA ASP A 342 -12.13 13.18 1.42
C ASP A 342 -11.87 12.38 2.71
N ALA A 343 -12.95 12.04 3.42
CA ALA A 343 -12.88 11.30 4.68
C ALA A 343 -12.11 9.98 4.55
N LEU A 344 -12.19 9.30 3.39
CA LEU A 344 -11.49 8.05 3.12
C LEU A 344 -9.99 8.25 2.93
N GLU A 345 -9.58 9.30 2.22
CA GLU A 345 -8.16 9.63 2.08
C GLU A 345 -7.53 9.94 3.45
N GLY A 346 -8.29 10.56 4.36
CA GLY A 346 -7.90 10.76 5.77
C GLY A 346 -7.71 9.46 6.57
N LYS A 347 -8.28 8.35 6.11
CA LYS A 347 -8.12 7.00 6.68
C LYS A 347 -7.14 6.12 5.91
N GLY A 348 -6.47 6.66 4.89
CA GLY A 348 -5.47 5.95 4.09
C GLY A 348 -6.01 5.25 2.85
N MET A 349 -7.29 5.43 2.52
CA MET A 349 -7.92 4.95 1.28
C MET A 349 -7.90 6.06 0.21
N PHE A 350 -6.68 6.37 -0.24
CA PHE A 350 -6.41 7.43 -1.19
C PHE A 350 -7.04 7.17 -2.56
N LYS A 351 -7.39 8.23 -3.28
CA LYS A 351 -7.68 8.11 -4.72
C LYS A 351 -6.40 7.69 -5.43
N THR A 352 -6.46 6.64 -6.24
CA THR A 352 -5.29 6.04 -6.92
C THR A 352 -4.58 7.06 -7.80
N ASP A 353 -5.32 7.89 -8.53
CA ASP A 353 -4.78 8.97 -9.35
C ASP A 353 -3.99 10.01 -8.55
N ARG A 354 -4.45 10.35 -7.33
CA ARG A 354 -3.72 11.27 -6.44
C ARG A 354 -2.38 10.67 -6.02
N VAL A 355 -2.37 9.39 -5.66
CA VAL A 355 -1.13 8.68 -5.26
C VAL A 355 -0.16 8.58 -6.43
N ARG A 356 -0.64 8.23 -7.63
CA ARG A 356 0.17 8.16 -8.84
C ARG A 356 0.76 9.52 -9.21
N SER A 357 -0.04 10.56 -9.19
CA SER A 357 0.45 11.93 -9.41
C SER A 357 1.51 12.32 -8.38
N ALA A 358 1.29 11.98 -7.10
CA ALA A 358 2.25 12.27 -6.03
C ALA A 358 3.57 11.51 -6.23
N LEU A 359 3.50 10.25 -6.66
CA LEU A 359 4.67 9.44 -7.02
C LEU A 359 5.49 10.10 -8.14
N ARG A 360 4.85 10.54 -9.23
CA ARG A 360 5.54 11.27 -10.31
C ARG A 360 6.28 12.50 -9.81
N TRP A 361 5.61 13.35 -9.04
CA TRP A 361 6.22 14.55 -8.47
C TRP A 361 7.34 14.23 -7.48
N GLN A 362 7.25 13.12 -6.75
CA GLN A 362 8.27 12.72 -5.80
C GLN A 362 9.51 12.11 -6.47
N VAL A 363 9.38 11.46 -7.64
CA VAL A 363 10.54 11.05 -8.44
C VAL A 363 11.37 12.27 -8.82
N GLU A 364 10.72 13.34 -9.30
CA GLU A 364 11.41 14.59 -9.65
C GLU A 364 12.03 15.28 -8.44
N LEU A 365 11.32 15.33 -7.30
CA LEU A 365 11.90 15.78 -6.02
C LEU A 365 13.17 15.00 -5.66
N THR A 366 13.12 13.67 -5.79
CA THR A 366 14.26 12.80 -5.45
C THR A 366 15.47 13.10 -6.32
N LYS A 367 15.25 13.28 -7.63
CA LYS A 367 16.31 13.69 -8.58
C LYS A 367 16.91 15.04 -8.20
N GLU A 368 16.09 16.02 -7.84
CA GLU A 368 16.57 17.34 -7.42
C GLU A 368 17.35 17.32 -6.10
N ILE A 369 16.90 16.53 -5.11
CA ILE A 369 17.64 16.36 -3.87
C ILE A 369 19.03 15.77 -4.16
N LEU A 370 19.09 14.71 -4.98
CA LEU A 370 20.36 14.07 -5.35
C LEU A 370 21.32 15.00 -6.11
N ALA A 371 20.78 15.98 -6.86
CA ALA A 371 21.57 16.92 -7.63
C ALA A 371 22.04 18.14 -6.81
N LYS A 372 21.26 18.59 -5.82
CA LYS A 372 21.45 19.90 -5.17
C LYS A 372 21.83 19.82 -3.68
N VAL A 373 21.59 18.69 -3.03
CA VAL A 373 21.83 18.53 -1.59
C VAL A 373 23.09 17.70 -1.38
N GLU A 374 23.99 18.20 -0.54
CA GLU A 374 25.19 17.48 -0.12
C GLU A 374 24.82 16.33 0.83
N LEU A 375 24.52 15.16 0.25
CA LEU A 375 24.17 13.97 1.01
C LEU A 375 25.42 13.14 1.35
N SER A 376 25.46 12.62 2.58
CA SER A 376 26.39 11.53 2.90
C SER A 376 26.09 10.29 2.04
N PRO A 377 27.07 9.39 1.83
CA PRO A 377 26.83 8.14 1.08
C PRO A 377 25.69 7.30 1.66
N GLU A 378 25.51 7.31 2.98
CA GLU A 378 24.41 6.63 3.65
C GLU A 378 23.07 7.30 3.37
N ALA A 379 22.97 8.62 3.52
CA ALA A 379 21.75 9.38 3.23
C ALA A 379 21.34 9.23 1.75
N ARG A 380 22.30 9.29 0.82
CA ARG A 380 22.06 9.02 -0.61
C ARG A 380 21.47 7.64 -0.83
N ARG A 381 22.04 6.61 -0.19
CA ARG A 381 21.54 5.22 -0.28
C ARG A 381 20.13 5.08 0.31
N LYS A 382 19.86 5.68 1.48
CA LYS A 382 18.52 5.68 2.10
C LYS A 382 17.49 6.35 1.20
N LEU A 383 17.83 7.49 0.60
CA LEU A 383 16.97 8.20 -0.33
C LEU A 383 16.65 7.35 -1.57
N LEU A 384 17.66 6.77 -2.22
CA LEU A 384 17.50 5.93 -3.43
C LEU A 384 16.67 4.67 -3.16
N ARG A 385 16.76 4.10 -1.95
CA ARG A 385 16.01 2.91 -1.54
C ARG A 385 14.61 3.20 -1.01
N SER A 386 14.30 4.45 -0.67
CA SER A 386 12.97 4.82 -0.21
C SER A 386 11.94 4.54 -1.31
N GLN A 387 10.81 3.96 -0.94
CA GLN A 387 9.64 3.77 -1.81
C GLN A 387 8.41 4.46 -1.25
N ARG A 388 8.55 5.23 -0.16
CA ARG A 388 7.43 5.89 0.48
C ARG A 388 6.93 7.04 -0.37
N ILE A 389 5.63 7.08 -0.66
CA ILE A 389 4.98 8.13 -1.45
C ILE A 389 4.30 9.10 -0.49
N PHE A 390 4.71 10.37 -0.49
CA PHE A 390 4.07 11.44 0.27
C PHE A 390 2.90 11.99 -0.52
N VAL A 391 1.68 11.69 -0.07
CA VAL A 391 0.44 12.07 -0.74
C VAL A 391 -0.10 13.34 -0.07
N PRO A 392 -0.10 14.51 -0.74
CA PRO A 392 -0.64 15.73 -0.16
C PRO A 392 -2.15 15.60 0.11
N LEU A 393 -2.56 15.90 1.34
CA LEU A 393 -3.94 15.93 1.81
C LEU A 393 -4.28 17.34 2.33
N PRO A 394 -4.78 18.24 1.45
CA PRO A 394 -5.33 19.53 1.86
C PRO A 394 -6.54 19.38 2.79
N ARG A 395 -6.64 20.28 3.77
CA ARG A 395 -7.73 20.36 4.75
C ARG A 395 -8.82 21.35 4.35
#